data_AF-A0A1M5S057-F1
#
_entry.id   AF-A0A1M5S057-F1
#
_cell.length_a   1.000
_cell.length_b   1.000
_cell.length_c   1.000
_cell.angle_alpha   90.00
_cell.angle_beta   90.00
_cell.angle_gamma   90.00
#
_symmetry.space_group_name_H-M   'P 1'
#
loop_
_entity.id
_entity.type
_entity.pdbx_description
1 polymer ?
#
loop_
_entity_poly.entity_id
_entity_poly.type
_entity_poly.pdbx_seq_one_letter_code
_entity_poly.pdbx_strand_id
1 'polypeptide(L)'
;DFRYAFFGLREEMDIEDINDIMLKIFLKLLLLKKGLDEGRIRVEVEKIFWQMREMERGYSYLQVSIIEYILGAVEKIDEEILIECIEKILPERREDLMTLAEKWRREGIEEGIRKGIEQGIAKGIEKGIEKGKEEAALNALQKGLDIETIAEITGLSVERIEELKKKLN
;
A
#
# COMPACT_ATOMS: atom_id res chain seq x y z
N ASP A 1 -27.38 3.45 -5.77
CA ASP A 1 -27.42 3.19 -7.23
C ASP A 1 -26.39 3.96 -8.05
N PHE A 2 -25.08 3.86 -7.73
CA PHE A 2 -24.00 4.46 -8.55
C PHE A 2 -23.35 3.47 -9.53
N ARG A 3 -23.73 2.19 -9.50
CA ARG A 3 -23.14 1.15 -10.36
C ARG A 3 -23.55 1.26 -11.84
N TYR A 4 -24.65 1.94 -12.16
CA TYR A 4 -25.18 2.01 -13.53
C TYR A 4 -24.67 3.21 -14.35
N ALA A 5 -24.15 4.27 -13.72
CA ALA A 5 -23.64 5.44 -14.45
C ALA A 5 -22.30 5.18 -15.15
N PHE A 6 -21.51 4.20 -14.69
CA PHE A 6 -20.18 3.89 -15.24
C PHE A 6 -20.17 2.88 -16.39
N PHE A 7 -21.30 2.21 -16.67
CA PHE A 7 -21.38 1.24 -17.77
C PHE A 7 -21.58 1.90 -19.15
N GLY A 8 -21.91 3.19 -19.18
CA GLY A 8 -22.16 3.96 -20.41
C GLY A 8 -20.93 4.63 -21.02
N LEU A 9 -19.80 4.73 -20.30
CA LEU A 9 -18.54 5.25 -20.86
C LEU A 9 -17.91 4.17 -21.76
N ARG A 10 -18.52 3.95 -22.92
CA ARG A 10 -17.90 3.24 -24.04
C ARG A 10 -17.05 4.24 -24.80
N GLU A 11 -15.75 3.98 -24.77
CA GLU A 11 -14.72 4.53 -25.66
C GLU A 11 -14.29 5.98 -25.36
N GLU A 12 -12.96 6.20 -25.39
CA GLU A 12 -12.28 7.49 -25.17
C GLU A 12 -12.86 8.65 -25.99
N MET A 13 -13.53 8.31 -27.09
CA MET A 13 -14.23 9.19 -28.03
C MET A 13 -15.29 10.07 -27.33
N ASP A 14 -15.98 9.57 -26.30
CA ASP A 14 -16.97 10.35 -25.54
C ASP A 14 -16.33 11.38 -24.58
N ILE A 15 -15.08 11.16 -24.16
CA ILE A 15 -14.40 12.04 -23.20
C ILE A 15 -13.68 13.17 -23.91
N GLU A 16 -13.12 12.93 -25.10
CA GLU A 16 -12.39 13.96 -25.84
C GLU A 16 -13.32 15.12 -26.28
N ASP A 17 -14.59 14.84 -26.54
CA ASP A 17 -15.60 15.81 -26.96
C ASP A 17 -16.12 16.71 -25.82
N ILE A 18 -15.71 16.45 -24.56
CA ILE A 18 -16.13 17.25 -23.41
C ILE A 18 -15.46 18.63 -23.47
N ASN A 19 -16.24 19.71 -23.48
CA ASN A 19 -15.67 21.07 -23.49
C ASN A 19 -15.07 21.49 -22.14
N ASP A 20 -15.61 20.96 -21.04
CA ASP A 20 -15.13 21.28 -19.69
C ASP A 20 -13.83 20.50 -19.39
N ILE A 21 -12.72 21.24 -19.33
CA ILE A 21 -11.37 20.68 -19.09
C ILE A 21 -11.31 19.95 -17.74
N MET A 22 -11.97 20.50 -16.72
CA MET A 22 -11.97 19.93 -15.37
C MET A 22 -12.67 18.58 -15.33
N LEU A 23 -13.87 18.51 -15.91
CA LEU A 23 -14.64 17.28 -16.04
C LEU A 23 -13.89 16.25 -16.89
N LYS A 24 -13.25 16.69 -17.98
CA LYS A 24 -12.45 15.83 -18.85
C LYS A 24 -11.28 15.19 -18.10
N ILE A 25 -10.49 15.99 -17.39
CA ILE A 25 -9.38 15.51 -16.55
C ILE A 25 -9.91 14.51 -15.51
N PHE A 26 -10.97 14.88 -14.79
CA PHE A 26 -11.55 14.00 -13.76
C PHE A 26 -11.96 12.63 -14.30
N LEU A 27 -12.62 12.59 -15.47
CA LEU A 27 -13.03 11.32 -16.09
C LEU A 27 -11.83 10.50 -16.57
N LYS A 28 -10.78 11.15 -17.10
CA LYS A 28 -9.53 10.45 -17.46
C LYS A 28 -8.81 9.86 -16.25
N LEU A 29 -8.80 10.55 -15.12
CA LEU A 29 -8.25 10.00 -13.86
C LEU A 29 -9.02 8.75 -13.41
N LEU A 30 -10.34 8.76 -13.52
CA LEU A 30 -11.15 7.57 -13.23
C LEU A 30 -10.87 6.40 -14.19
N LEU A 31 -10.56 6.69 -15.45
CA LEU A 31 -10.12 5.66 -16.41
C LEU A 31 -8.80 5.03 -16.02
N LEU A 32 -7.82 5.81 -15.56
CA LEU A 32 -6.52 5.28 -15.09
C LEU A 32 -6.74 4.22 -14.00
N LYS A 33 -7.66 4.48 -13.06
CA LYS A 33 -8.01 3.54 -11.98
C LYS A 33 -8.70 2.26 -12.46
N LYS A 34 -9.31 2.26 -13.65
CA LYS A 34 -9.99 1.08 -14.22
C LYS A 34 -9.01 -0.02 -14.66
N GLY A 35 -7.70 0.26 -14.64
CA GLY A 35 -6.65 -0.71 -14.97
C GLY A 35 -6.42 -0.80 -16.47
N LEU A 36 -5.88 0.27 -17.06
CA LEU A 36 -5.41 0.30 -18.45
C LEU A 36 -4.08 -0.47 -18.59
N ASP A 37 -3.73 -0.89 -19.80
CA ASP A 37 -2.38 -1.38 -20.10
C ASP A 37 -1.37 -0.22 -20.12
N GLU A 38 -0.09 -0.55 -19.95
CA GLU A 38 1.01 0.41 -19.76
C GLU A 38 1.15 1.42 -20.91
N GLY A 39 0.98 0.97 -22.16
CA GLY A 39 1.03 1.84 -23.33
C GLY A 39 -0.10 2.87 -23.33
N ARG A 40 -1.32 2.44 -22.96
CA ARG A 40 -2.48 3.33 -22.85
C ARG A 40 -2.40 4.29 -21.66
N ILE A 41 -1.85 3.84 -20.53
CA ILE A 41 -1.59 4.69 -19.36
C ILE A 41 -0.73 5.89 -19.76
N ARG A 42 0.38 5.64 -20.47
CA ARG A 42 1.30 6.71 -20.91
C ARG A 42 0.58 7.77 -21.74
N VAL A 43 -0.17 7.33 -22.74
CA VAL A 43 -0.92 8.23 -23.64
C VAL A 43 -1.94 9.06 -22.86
N GLU A 44 -2.69 8.46 -21.94
CA GLU A 44 -3.69 9.18 -21.16
C GLU A 44 -3.09 10.16 -20.16
N VAL A 45 -1.96 9.81 -19.54
CA VAL A 45 -1.22 10.73 -18.66
C VAL A 45 -0.67 11.92 -19.43
N GLU A 46 -0.07 11.70 -20.60
CA GLU A 46 0.41 12.78 -21.48
C GLU A 46 -0.74 13.73 -21.86
N LYS A 47 -1.92 13.20 -22.21
CA LYS A 47 -3.12 14.01 -22.51
C LYS A 47 -3.58 14.81 -21.30
N ILE A 48 -3.61 14.22 -20.11
CA ILE A 48 -3.99 14.91 -18.87
C ILE A 48 -3.04 16.07 -18.60
N PHE A 49 -1.73 15.86 -18.72
CA PHE A 49 -0.75 16.93 -18.50
C PHE A 49 -0.85 18.04 -19.55
N TRP A 50 -1.11 17.70 -20.81
CA TRP A 50 -1.41 18.70 -21.83
C TRP A 50 -2.62 19.54 -21.47
N GLN A 51 -3.70 18.91 -21.01
CA GLN A 51 -4.90 19.62 -20.57
C GLN A 51 -4.66 20.50 -19.35
N MET A 52 -3.84 20.02 -18.42
CA MET A 52 -3.43 20.79 -17.24
C MET A 52 -2.66 22.06 -17.61
N ARG A 53 -1.81 22.00 -18.64
CA ARG A 53 -1.04 23.15 -19.12
C ARG A 53 -1.94 24.29 -19.64
N GLU A 54 -3.08 23.93 -20.23
CA GLU A 54 -4.05 24.87 -20.77
C GLU A 54 -4.99 25.43 -19.69
N MET A 55 -4.92 24.94 -18.45
CA MET A 55 -5.71 25.47 -17.33
C MET A 55 -5.20 26.83 -16.88
N GLU A 56 -6.11 27.69 -16.44
CA GLU A 56 -5.75 28.99 -15.86
C GLU A 56 -4.86 28.83 -14.60
N ARG A 57 -3.96 29.79 -14.37
CA ARG A 57 -2.97 29.75 -13.27
C ARG A 57 -3.58 29.64 -11.85
N GLY A 58 -4.88 29.93 -11.68
CA GLY A 58 -5.60 29.82 -10.41
C GLY A 58 -5.73 28.39 -9.86
N TYR A 59 -5.43 27.36 -10.67
CA TYR A 59 -5.63 25.96 -10.31
C TYR A 59 -4.36 25.24 -9.81
N SER A 60 -3.39 25.97 -9.27
CA SER A 60 -2.10 25.38 -8.84
C SER A 60 -2.24 24.22 -7.85
N TYR A 61 -3.09 24.35 -6.83
CA TYR A 61 -3.32 23.29 -5.85
C TYR A 61 -3.91 22.03 -6.50
N LEU A 62 -4.86 22.23 -7.41
CA LEU A 62 -5.51 21.14 -8.11
C LEU A 62 -4.54 20.41 -9.05
N GLN A 63 -3.64 21.14 -9.73
CA GLN A 63 -2.62 20.52 -10.58
C GLN A 63 -1.72 19.57 -9.76
N VAL A 64 -1.32 19.98 -8.55
CA VAL A 64 -0.56 19.14 -7.62
C VAL A 64 -1.39 17.91 -7.20
N SER A 65 -2.68 18.07 -6.87
CA SER A 65 -3.55 16.94 -6.53
C SER A 65 -3.77 15.95 -7.69
N ILE A 66 -3.80 16.43 -8.93
CA ILE A 66 -3.89 15.56 -10.12
C ILE A 66 -2.61 14.73 -10.26
N ILE A 67 -1.44 15.35 -10.10
CA ILE A 67 -0.14 14.66 -10.12
C ILE A 67 -0.08 13.61 -8.99
N GLU A 68 -0.46 14.00 -7.78
CA GLU A 68 -0.52 13.11 -6.61
C GLU A 68 -1.44 11.91 -6.88
N TYR A 69 -2.60 12.13 -7.51
CA TYR A 69 -3.50 11.05 -7.90
C TYR A 69 -2.89 10.11 -8.94
N ILE A 70 -2.30 10.63 -10.03
CA ILE A 70 -1.75 9.81 -11.12
C ILE A 70 -0.69 8.85 -10.58
N LEU A 71 0.20 9.35 -9.73
CA LEU A 71 1.25 8.58 -9.09
C LEU A 71 0.70 7.51 -8.13
N GLY A 72 -0.34 7.83 -7.34
CA GLY A 72 -0.93 6.87 -6.41
C GLY A 72 -1.90 5.87 -7.06
N ALA A 73 -2.56 6.24 -8.15
CA ALA A 73 -3.59 5.42 -8.80
C ALA A 73 -2.99 4.40 -9.77
N VAL A 74 -1.74 4.58 -10.18
CA VAL A 74 -1.10 3.69 -11.14
C VAL A 74 0.09 3.01 -10.51
N GLU A 75 -0.16 1.82 -9.94
CA GLU A 75 0.85 0.92 -9.38
C GLU A 75 1.98 0.53 -10.37
N LYS A 76 1.83 0.90 -11.66
CA LYS A 76 2.69 0.53 -12.80
C LYS A 76 3.02 1.72 -13.72
N ILE A 77 3.05 2.96 -13.24
CA ILE A 77 3.74 4.00 -13.99
C ILE A 77 5.19 3.94 -13.59
N ASP A 78 6.05 3.71 -14.57
CA ASP A 78 7.48 3.95 -14.41
C ASP A 78 7.69 5.42 -14.01
N GLU A 79 8.34 5.64 -12.86
CA GLU A 79 8.66 6.97 -12.35
C GLU A 79 9.37 7.82 -13.41
N GLU A 80 10.19 7.17 -14.27
CA GLU A 80 10.91 7.82 -15.36
C GLU A 80 9.96 8.42 -16.40
N ILE A 81 8.88 7.71 -16.77
CA ILE A 81 7.88 8.21 -17.73
C ILE A 81 7.21 9.46 -17.18
N LEU A 82 6.89 9.48 -15.88
CA LEU A 82 6.21 10.61 -15.29
C LEU A 82 7.13 11.82 -15.18
N ILE A 83 8.37 11.61 -14.74
CA ILE A 83 9.39 12.66 -14.71
C ILE A 83 9.58 13.23 -16.11
N GLU A 84 9.71 12.38 -17.13
CA GLU A 84 9.84 12.79 -18.53
C GLU A 84 8.64 13.65 -18.98
N CYS A 85 7.41 13.22 -18.69
CA CYS A 85 6.21 13.93 -19.10
C CYS A 85 6.07 15.28 -18.38
N ILE A 86 6.40 15.35 -17.08
CA ILE A 86 6.36 16.60 -16.32
C ILE A 86 7.45 17.57 -16.80
N GLU A 87 8.68 17.10 -16.99
CA GLU A 87 9.78 17.95 -17.48
C GLU A 87 9.49 18.52 -18.88
N LYS A 88 8.79 17.76 -19.73
CA LYS A 88 8.42 18.20 -21.08
C LYS A 88 7.19 19.11 -21.12
N ILE A 89 6.15 18.79 -20.35
CA ILE A 89 4.82 19.42 -20.49
C ILE A 89 4.57 20.49 -19.42
N LEU A 90 5.05 20.27 -18.19
CA LEU A 90 4.82 21.10 -17.01
C LEU A 90 6.14 21.40 -16.25
N PRO A 91 7.15 21.99 -16.90
CA PRO A 91 8.49 22.18 -16.31
C PRO A 91 8.48 23.00 -15.02
N GLU A 92 7.52 23.93 -14.86
CA GLU A 92 7.33 24.73 -13.65
C GLU A 92 6.88 23.90 -12.43
N ARG A 93 6.37 22.69 -12.63
CA ARG A 93 5.90 21.77 -11.57
C ARG A 93 6.95 20.77 -11.11
N ARG A 94 8.19 20.87 -11.63
CA ARG A 94 9.27 19.94 -11.28
C ARG A 94 9.60 19.95 -9.77
N GLU A 95 9.56 21.11 -9.13
CA GLU A 95 9.82 21.23 -7.68
C GLU A 95 8.69 20.61 -6.83
N ASP A 96 7.44 20.81 -7.27
CA ASP A 96 6.25 20.19 -6.65
C ASP A 96 6.40 18.65 -6.68
N LEU A 97 6.86 18.09 -7.81
CA LEU A 97 7.10 16.65 -7.97
C LEU A 97 8.17 16.12 -7.01
N MET A 98 9.31 16.81 -6.89
CA MET A 98 10.38 16.40 -5.98
C MET A 98 9.89 16.36 -4.52
N THR A 99 9.05 17.34 -4.15
CA THR A 99 8.42 17.41 -2.82
C THR A 99 7.45 16.24 -2.59
N LEU A 100 6.60 15.93 -3.57
CA LEU A 100 5.69 14.78 -3.50
C LEU A 100 6.44 13.45 -3.41
N ALA A 101 7.50 13.28 -4.20
CA ALA A 101 8.35 12.09 -4.17
C ALA A 101 9.04 11.91 -2.81
N GLU A 102 9.53 12.99 -2.20
CA GLU A 102 10.11 12.94 -0.85
C GLU A 102 9.05 12.56 0.20
N LYS A 103 7.85 13.15 0.12
CA LYS A 103 6.72 12.84 1.00
C LYS A 103 6.38 11.35 0.95
N TRP A 104 6.22 10.76 -0.23
CA TRP A 104 5.90 9.32 -0.30
C TRP A 104 7.05 8.40 0.08
N ARG A 105 8.30 8.78 -0.22
CA ARG A 105 9.45 8.02 0.29
C ARG A 105 9.39 7.95 1.81
N ARG A 106 9.06 9.08 2.47
CA ARG A 106 8.91 9.14 3.92
C ARG A 106 7.74 8.29 4.40
N GLU A 107 6.56 8.43 3.80
CA GLU A 107 5.38 7.63 4.14
C GLU A 107 5.61 6.12 3.94
N GLY A 108 6.29 5.73 2.87
CA GLY A 108 6.65 4.34 2.60
C GLY A 108 7.64 3.77 3.62
N ILE A 109 8.61 4.56 4.07
CA ILE A 109 9.53 4.18 5.15
C ILE A 109 8.76 4.04 6.47
N GLU A 110 7.93 5.02 6.82
CA GLU A 110 7.12 4.99 8.04
C GLU A 110 6.19 3.78 8.07
N GLU A 111 5.52 3.47 6.96
CA GLU A 111 4.66 2.31 6.82
C GLU A 111 5.45 1.00 6.95
N GLY A 112 6.62 0.92 6.31
CA GLY A 112 7.52 -0.22 6.41
C GLY A 112 7.99 -0.47 7.85
N ILE A 113 8.39 0.58 8.56
CA ILE A 113 8.78 0.52 9.97
C ILE A 113 7.60 0.06 10.83
N ARG A 114 6.42 0.64 10.64
CA ARG A 114 5.21 0.29 11.40
C ARG A 114 4.87 -1.19 11.25
N LYS A 115 4.80 -1.68 10.00
CA LYS A 115 4.55 -3.10 9.72
C LYS A 115 5.64 -3.99 10.31
N GLY A 116 6.89 -3.59 10.21
CA GLY A 116 8.03 -4.33 10.76
C GLY A 116 7.96 -4.46 12.28
N ILE A 117 7.64 -3.37 12.99
CA ILE A 117 7.48 -3.35 14.44
C ILE A 117 6.29 -4.22 14.86
N GLU A 118 5.13 -4.08 14.21
CA GLU A 118 3.93 -4.85 14.53
C GLU A 118 4.18 -6.36 14.37
N GLN A 119 4.76 -6.77 13.24
CA GLN A 119 5.13 -8.16 13.01
C GLN A 119 6.19 -8.66 13.98
N GLY A 120 7.15 -7.82 14.34
CA GLY A 120 8.20 -8.13 15.32
C GLY A 120 7.63 -8.36 16.72
N ILE A 121 6.75 -7.48 17.17
CA ILE A 121 6.08 -7.58 18.47
C ILE A 121 5.20 -8.83 18.52
N ALA A 122 4.38 -9.07 17.49
CA ALA A 122 3.50 -10.25 17.44
C ALA A 122 4.31 -11.56 17.54
N LYS A 123 5.36 -11.70 16.71
CA LYS A 123 6.26 -12.88 16.75
C LYS A 123 7.01 -12.98 18.07
N GLY A 124 7.39 -11.84 18.66
CA GLY A 124 8.09 -11.80 19.95
C GLY A 124 7.22 -12.28 21.10
N ILE A 125 5.96 -11.82 21.16
CA ILE A 125 4.98 -12.22 22.17
C ILE A 125 4.66 -13.71 22.04
N GLU A 126 4.38 -14.20 20.83
CA GLU A 126 4.09 -15.61 20.58
C GLU A 126 5.22 -16.53 21.06
N LYS A 127 6.46 -16.23 20.65
CA LYS A 127 7.65 -16.98 21.10
C LYS A 127 7.89 -16.86 22.60
N GLY A 128 7.60 -15.70 23.20
CA GLY A 128 7.72 -15.48 24.63
C GLY A 128 6.73 -16.32 25.44
N ILE A 129 5.46 -16.37 25.00
CA ILE A 129 4.42 -17.20 25.62
C ILE A 129 4.78 -18.68 25.50
N GLU A 130 5.21 -19.14 24.32
CA GLU A 130 5.60 -20.54 24.11
C GLU A 130 6.77 -20.92 25.03
N LYS A 131 7.85 -20.14 25.05
CA LYS A 131 8.99 -20.36 25.96
C LYS A 131 8.57 -20.36 27.43
N GLY A 132 7.72 -19.41 27.84
CA GLY A 132 7.24 -19.35 29.22
C GLY A 132 6.43 -20.59 29.63
N LYS A 133 5.61 -21.13 28.72
CA LYS A 133 4.89 -22.39 28.95
C LYS A 133 5.85 -23.57 29.10
N GLU A 134 6.87 -23.65 28.26
CA GLU A 134 7.89 -24.71 28.33
C GLU A 134 8.71 -24.63 29.62
N GLU A 135 9.17 -23.43 30.00
CA GLU A 135 9.89 -23.21 31.26
C GLU A 135 9.04 -23.59 32.48
N ALA A 136 7.75 -23.23 32.47
CA ALA A 136 6.83 -23.63 33.53
C ALA A 136 6.66 -25.16 33.59
N ALA A 137 6.52 -25.83 32.45
CA ALA A 137 6.42 -27.29 32.38
C ALA A 137 7.70 -27.99 32.88
N LEU A 138 8.88 -27.51 32.48
CA LEU A 138 10.16 -28.04 32.95
C LEU A 138 10.31 -27.91 34.47
N ASN A 139 9.99 -26.74 35.02
CA ASN A 139 10.02 -26.50 36.46
C ASN A 139 9.03 -27.40 37.22
N ALA A 140 7.85 -27.66 36.65
CA ALA A 140 6.85 -28.55 37.25
C ALA A 140 7.29 -30.02 37.20
N LEU A 141 7.89 -30.47 36.09
CA LEU A 141 8.48 -31.81 35.96
C LEU A 141 9.59 -32.04 37.00
N GLN A 142 10.49 -31.06 37.19
CA GLN A 142 11.55 -31.14 38.21
C GLN A 142 11.00 -31.22 39.65
N LYS A 143 9.82 -30.63 39.89
CA LYS A 143 9.11 -30.72 41.17
C LYS A 143 8.30 -32.00 41.33
N GLY A 144 8.28 -32.88 40.34
CA GLY A 144 7.61 -34.18 40.39
C GLY A 144 6.10 -34.13 40.17
N LEU A 145 5.57 -33.06 39.55
CA LEU A 145 4.16 -33.05 39.12
C LEU A 145 3.96 -34.05 37.97
N ASP A 146 2.77 -34.66 37.91
CA ASP A 146 2.40 -35.56 36.83
C ASP A 146 2.14 -34.80 35.51
N ILE A 147 2.22 -35.52 34.40
CA ILE A 147 2.18 -34.93 33.06
C ILE A 147 0.79 -34.35 32.74
N GLU A 148 -0.27 -34.96 33.26
CA GLU A 148 -1.65 -34.56 33.00
C GLU A 148 -1.95 -33.20 33.67
N THR A 149 -1.55 -33.05 34.93
CA THR A 149 -1.62 -31.78 35.66
C THR A 149 -0.79 -30.67 35.00
N ILE A 150 0.39 -31.00 34.47
CA ILE A 150 1.24 -30.01 33.77
C ILE A 150 0.60 -29.56 32.45
N ALA A 151 0.01 -30.49 31.70
CA ALA A 151 -0.70 -30.19 30.46
C ALA A 151 -1.88 -29.24 30.72
N GLU A 152 -2.66 -29.48 31.77
CA GLU A 152 -3.79 -28.63 32.16
C GLU A 152 -3.33 -27.20 32.54
N ILE A 153 -2.26 -27.07 33.34
CA ILE A 153 -1.77 -25.76 33.82
C ILE A 153 -1.12 -24.95 32.69
N THR A 154 -0.29 -25.58 31.86
CA THR A 154 0.52 -24.89 30.84
C THR A 154 -0.20 -24.76 29.50
N GLY A 155 -1.23 -25.57 29.27
CA GLY A 155 -1.91 -25.70 27.98
C GLY A 155 -0.99 -26.25 26.88
N LEU A 156 0.08 -26.95 27.25
CA LEU A 156 0.91 -27.72 26.32
C LEU A 156 0.31 -29.10 26.10
N SER A 157 0.60 -29.71 24.95
CA SER A 157 0.20 -31.10 24.71
C SER A 157 1.05 -32.07 25.54
N VAL A 158 0.48 -33.24 25.84
CA VAL A 158 1.18 -34.31 26.56
C VAL A 158 2.45 -34.72 25.82
N GLU A 159 2.39 -34.82 24.48
CA GLU A 159 3.55 -35.14 23.65
C GLU A 159 4.68 -34.13 23.82
N ARG A 160 4.34 -32.82 23.85
CA ARG A 160 5.35 -31.77 24.03
C ARG A 160 6.00 -31.85 25.41
N ILE A 161 5.23 -32.16 26.45
CA ILE A 161 5.76 -32.32 27.81
C ILE A 161 6.66 -33.56 27.91
N GLU A 162 6.31 -34.67 27.24
CA GLU A 162 7.18 -35.85 27.16
C GLU A 162 8.50 -35.57 26.42
N GLU A 163 8.46 -34.80 25.34
CA GLU A 163 9.68 -34.35 24.65
C GLU A 163 10.58 -33.51 25.57
N LEU A 164 10.00 -32.58 26.31
CA LEU A 164 10.72 -31.76 27.29
C LEU A 164 11.33 -32.62 28.40
N LYS A 165 10.58 -33.63 28.89
CA LYS A 165 11.07 -34.59 29.89
C LYS A 165 12.27 -35.41 29.38
N LYS A 166 12.26 -35.82 28.11
CA LYS A 166 13.40 -36.53 27.50
C LYS A 166 14.66 -35.68 27.38
N LYS A 167 14.54 -34.35 27.27
CA LYS A 167 15.69 -33.42 27.25
C LYS A 167 16.30 -33.16 28.64
N LEU A 168 15.59 -33.54 29.70
CA LEU A 168 15.98 -33.36 31.10
C LEU A 168 16.82 -34.53 31.64
N ASN A 169 16.72 -35.69 30.99
CA ASN A 169 17.45 -36.93 31.28
C ASN A 169 18.67 -37.07 30.35
#